data_AF-A0A526QKJ8-F1
#
_entry.id   AF-A0A526QKJ8-F1
#
_cell.length_a   1.000
_cell.length_b   1.000
_cell.length_c   1.000
_cell.angle_alpha   90.00
_cell.angle_beta   90.00
_cell.angle_gamma   90.00
#
_symmetry.space_group_name_H-M   'P 1'
#
loop_
_entity.id
_entity.type
_entity.pdbx_description
1 polymer ?
#
loop_
_entity_poly.entity_id
_entity_poly.type
_entity_poly.pdbx_seq_one_letter_code
_entity_poly.pdbx_strand_id
1 'polypeptide(L)'
;VRESFHEHKFGYGAAILSMLVVAATTGASAWILKEITNEFVIYKRLDRVNLIAVGVAVIFLLKGVANFVQAYFMSRVGNAIIADRQRKIYDRILAQGIEFYHATSSSDLITRMTNNAQAARSVLDLVVTSYVRDLVTLIVLVLVMIWQQPALSLICFVIGPVAIYGVNRILKRVRQIAKMEFRSLGQIVHVMQETAVGVRVVKSFNLEGAMRKRMYTAVSDVESRANNIATLE
;
A
#
# COMPACT_ATOMS: atom_id res chain seq x y z
N VAL A 1 17.28 -7.48 -7.45
CA VAL A 1 15.92 -7.39 -8.05
C VAL A 1 15.88 -8.08 -9.40
N ARG A 2 16.87 -7.87 -10.28
CA ARG A 2 16.99 -8.55 -11.58
C ARG A 2 17.04 -10.10 -11.54
N GLU A 3 17.68 -10.71 -10.54
CA GLU A 3 17.80 -12.18 -10.49
C GLU A 3 16.49 -12.91 -10.13
N SER A 4 15.63 -12.32 -9.31
CA SER A 4 14.37 -12.95 -8.86
C SER A 4 13.26 -12.90 -9.93
N PHE A 5 13.39 -12.02 -10.91
CA PHE A 5 12.43 -11.88 -12.01
C PHE A 5 12.46 -13.08 -12.97
N HIS A 6 13.58 -13.82 -13.02
CA HIS A 6 13.75 -14.92 -13.96
C HIS A 6 13.18 -16.26 -13.47
N GLU A 7 13.18 -16.52 -12.16
CA GLU A 7 12.66 -17.78 -11.60
C GLU A 7 11.13 -17.83 -11.50
N HIS A 8 10.44 -16.68 -11.43
CA HIS A 8 8.98 -16.63 -11.20
C HIS A 8 8.16 -16.11 -12.40
N LYS A 9 8.73 -16.17 -13.62
CA LYS A 9 8.09 -15.66 -14.86
C LYS A 9 6.68 -16.21 -15.10
N PHE A 10 6.45 -17.49 -14.80
CA PHE A 10 5.16 -18.14 -14.98
C PHE A 10 4.09 -17.58 -14.02
N GLY A 11 4.50 -17.28 -12.78
CA GLY A 11 3.63 -16.69 -11.77
C GLY A 11 3.25 -15.23 -12.08
N TYR A 12 4.21 -14.43 -12.56
CA TYR A 12 3.93 -13.07 -13.03
C TYR A 12 3.03 -13.06 -14.28
N GLY A 13 3.26 -13.98 -15.22
CA GLY A 13 2.42 -14.14 -16.41
C GLY A 13 0.97 -14.48 -16.05
N ALA A 14 0.77 -15.46 -15.16
CA ALA A 14 -0.56 -15.83 -14.66
C ALA A 14 -1.24 -14.67 -13.90
N ALA A 15 -0.47 -13.91 -13.09
CA ALA A 15 -0.97 -12.75 -12.38
C ALA A 15 -1.43 -11.62 -13.32
N ILE A 16 -0.64 -11.29 -14.33
CA ILE A 16 -1.00 -10.28 -15.35
C ILE A 16 -2.21 -10.73 -16.15
N LEU A 17 -2.27 -12.01 -16.54
CA LEU A 17 -3.40 -12.54 -17.29
C LEU A 17 -4.69 -12.51 -16.45
N SER A 18 -4.61 -12.86 -15.16
CA SER A 18 -5.74 -12.73 -14.23
C SER A 18 -6.14 -11.26 -13.98
N MET A 19 -5.19 -10.31 -13.95
CA MET A 19 -5.48 -8.87 -13.88
C MET A 19 -6.25 -8.40 -15.11
N LEU A 20 -5.85 -8.85 -16.30
CA LEU A 20 -6.55 -8.52 -17.54
C LEU A 20 -7.98 -9.06 -17.54
N VAL A 21 -8.19 -10.30 -17.06
CA VAL A 21 -9.52 -10.88 -16.92
C VAL A 21 -10.36 -10.09 -15.92
N VAL A 22 -9.80 -9.70 -14.77
CA VAL A 22 -10.50 -8.88 -13.77
C VAL A 22 -10.85 -7.49 -14.31
N ALA A 23 -9.93 -6.85 -15.02
CA ALA A 23 -10.18 -5.56 -15.65
C ALA A 23 -11.28 -5.65 -16.72
N ALA A 24 -11.21 -6.67 -17.58
CA ALA A 24 -12.24 -6.93 -18.59
C ALA A 24 -13.61 -7.20 -17.96
N THR A 25 -13.66 -8.00 -16.89
CA THR A 25 -14.92 -8.29 -16.19
C THR A 25 -15.47 -7.06 -15.45
N THR A 26 -14.59 -6.19 -14.97
CA THR A 26 -14.98 -4.91 -14.36
C THR A 26 -15.56 -3.96 -15.40
N GLY A 27 -14.92 -3.84 -16.58
CA GLY A 27 -15.47 -3.10 -17.71
C GLY A 27 -16.81 -3.65 -18.19
N ALA A 28 -16.94 -4.97 -18.31
CA ALA A 28 -18.19 -5.65 -18.66
C ALA A 28 -19.30 -5.35 -17.64
N SER A 29 -18.99 -5.35 -16.34
CA SER A 29 -19.95 -4.98 -15.30
C SER A 29 -20.44 -3.53 -15.40
N ALA A 30 -19.56 -2.59 -15.78
CA ALA A 30 -19.93 -1.20 -16.03
C ALA A 30 -20.81 -1.05 -17.29
N TRP A 31 -20.49 -1.79 -18.35
CA TRP A 31 -21.28 -1.79 -19.59
C TRP A 31 -22.71 -2.33 -19.37
N ILE A 32 -22.83 -3.41 -18.60
CA ILE A 32 -24.12 -4.00 -18.23
C ILE A 32 -24.98 -3.05 -17.40
N LEU A 33 -24.40 -2.25 -16.50
CA LEU A 33 -25.18 -1.29 -15.73
C LEU A 33 -25.86 -0.25 -16.63
N LYS A 34 -25.21 0.17 -17.73
CA LYS A 34 -25.86 1.01 -18.74
C LYS A 34 -27.02 0.27 -19.42
N GLU A 35 -26.81 -0.99 -19.82
CA GLU A 35 -27.84 -1.76 -20.53
C GLU A 35 -29.06 -2.00 -19.64
N ILE A 36 -28.85 -2.37 -18.37
CA ILE A 36 -29.91 -2.47 -17.36
C ILE A 36 -30.64 -1.14 -17.24
N THR A 37 -29.93 -0.04 -17.05
CA THR A 37 -30.56 1.28 -16.88
C THR A 37 -31.39 1.67 -18.11
N ASN A 38 -30.89 1.40 -19.32
CA ASN A 38 -31.62 1.70 -20.55
C ASN A 38 -32.84 0.78 -20.72
N GLU A 39 -32.71 -0.53 -20.53
CA GLU A 39 -33.82 -1.46 -20.78
C GLU A 39 -34.89 -1.44 -19.66
N PHE A 40 -34.51 -1.26 -18.38
CA PHE A 40 -35.46 -1.14 -17.26
C PHE A 40 -36.19 0.19 -17.22
N VAL A 41 -35.49 1.31 -17.46
CA VAL A 41 -36.07 2.65 -17.29
C VAL A 41 -36.79 3.13 -18.57
N ILE A 42 -36.32 2.72 -19.76
CA ILE A 42 -36.81 3.28 -21.04
C ILE A 42 -37.79 2.35 -21.77
N TYR A 43 -37.53 1.03 -21.83
CA TYR A 43 -38.26 0.13 -22.74
C TYR A 43 -39.28 -0.82 -22.06
N LYS A 44 -39.22 -1.05 -20.74
CA LYS A 44 -40.16 -1.88 -19.95
C LYS A 44 -40.52 -3.25 -20.59
N ARG A 45 -39.58 -3.91 -21.27
CA ARG A 45 -39.81 -5.24 -21.89
C ARG A 45 -39.39 -6.36 -20.94
N LEU A 46 -40.36 -6.98 -20.27
CA LEU A 46 -40.15 -8.05 -19.28
C LEU A 46 -39.44 -9.30 -19.85
N ASP A 47 -39.61 -9.60 -21.15
CA ASP A 47 -39.04 -10.81 -21.76
C ASP A 47 -37.51 -10.79 -21.89
N ARG A 48 -36.90 -9.60 -22.01
CA ARG A 48 -35.43 -9.46 -22.06
C ARG A 48 -34.79 -9.36 -20.68
N VAL A 49 -35.58 -9.05 -19.65
CA VAL A 49 -35.09 -8.90 -18.27
C VAL A 49 -34.45 -10.19 -17.76
N ASN A 50 -35.05 -11.35 -18.06
CA ASN A 50 -34.50 -12.63 -17.61
C ASN A 50 -33.14 -12.95 -18.27
N LEU A 51 -32.98 -12.61 -19.56
CA LEU A 51 -31.73 -12.84 -20.29
C LEU A 51 -30.59 -11.92 -19.79
N ILE A 52 -30.90 -10.66 -19.49
CA ILE A 52 -29.95 -9.71 -18.89
C ILE A 52 -29.58 -10.16 -17.47
N ALA A 53 -30.56 -10.58 -16.66
CA ALA A 53 -30.33 -11.05 -15.29
C ALA A 53 -29.41 -12.28 -15.25
N VAL A 54 -29.61 -13.24 -16.16
CA VAL A 54 -28.70 -14.39 -16.31
C VAL A 54 -27.31 -13.94 -16.77
N GLY A 55 -27.21 -13.01 -17.73
CA GLY A 55 -25.93 -12.44 -18.17
C GLY A 55 -25.15 -11.76 -17.04
N VAL A 56 -25.85 -10.99 -16.19
CA VAL A 56 -25.29 -10.37 -14.98
C VAL A 56 -24.76 -11.45 -14.03
N ALA A 57 -25.57 -12.47 -13.73
CA ALA A 57 -25.17 -13.54 -12.82
C ALA A 57 -23.90 -14.26 -13.30
N VAL A 58 -23.82 -14.58 -14.60
CA VAL A 58 -22.64 -15.22 -15.21
C VAL A 58 -21.41 -14.33 -15.12
N ILE A 59 -21.54 -13.03 -15.40
CA ILE A 59 -20.41 -12.09 -15.34
C ILE A 59 -19.93 -11.87 -13.92
N PHE A 60 -20.83 -11.78 -12.94
CA PHE A 60 -20.45 -11.66 -11.53
C PHE A 60 -19.81 -12.94 -11.00
N LEU A 61 -20.27 -14.12 -11.43
CA LEU A 61 -19.61 -15.40 -11.13
C LEU A 61 -18.20 -15.45 -11.72
N LEU A 62 -18.05 -15.12 -13.00
CA LEU A 62 -16.74 -15.03 -13.66
C LEU A 62 -15.83 -14.01 -12.96
N LYS A 63 -16.37 -12.87 -12.53
CA LYS A 63 -15.64 -11.84 -11.75
C LYS A 63 -15.14 -12.41 -10.44
N GLY A 64 -15.99 -13.14 -9.71
CA GLY A 64 -15.66 -13.80 -8.46
C GLY A 64 -14.53 -14.80 -8.63
N VAL A 65 -14.64 -15.69 -9.63
CA VAL A 65 -13.61 -16.68 -9.95
C VAL A 65 -12.31 -16.02 -10.37
N ALA A 66 -12.35 -15.01 -11.24
CA ALA A 66 -11.17 -14.29 -11.69
C ALA A 66 -10.45 -13.59 -10.52
N ASN A 67 -11.20 -12.94 -9.62
CA ASN A 67 -10.64 -12.32 -8.43
C ASN A 67 -10.01 -13.36 -7.49
N PHE A 68 -10.65 -14.51 -7.30
CA PHE A 68 -10.12 -15.59 -6.46
C PHE A 68 -8.82 -16.16 -7.04
N VAL A 69 -8.82 -16.49 -8.34
CA VAL A 69 -7.64 -17.00 -9.05
C VAL A 69 -6.49 -15.99 -8.98
N GLN A 70 -6.78 -14.71 -9.21
CA GLN A 70 -5.80 -13.64 -9.08
C GLN A 70 -5.21 -13.58 -7.67
N ALA A 71 -6.05 -13.55 -6.63
CA ALA A 71 -5.59 -13.49 -5.25
C ALA A 71 -4.74 -14.70 -4.87
N TYR A 72 -5.13 -15.89 -5.32
CA TYR A 72 -4.41 -17.13 -5.06
C TYR A 72 -3.01 -17.14 -5.71
N PHE A 73 -2.93 -16.89 -7.03
CA PHE A 73 -1.65 -16.88 -7.73
C PHE A 73 -0.73 -15.78 -7.21
N MET A 74 -1.28 -14.60 -6.92
CA MET A 74 -0.51 -13.49 -6.41
C MET A 74 0.06 -13.77 -5.02
N SER A 75 -0.75 -14.30 -4.10
CA SER A 75 -0.28 -14.70 -2.77
C SER A 75 0.81 -15.78 -2.87
N ARG A 76 0.65 -16.76 -3.77
CA ARG A 76 1.65 -17.81 -3.98
C ARG A 76 2.98 -17.26 -4.51
N VAL A 77 2.94 -16.36 -5.49
CA VAL A 77 4.14 -15.72 -6.04
C VAL A 77 4.81 -14.83 -5.00
N GLY A 78 4.04 -14.03 -4.27
CA GLY A 78 4.54 -13.19 -3.18
C GLY A 78 5.27 -14.01 -2.12
N ASN A 79 4.65 -15.10 -1.65
CA ASN A 79 5.25 -16.00 -0.66
C ASN A 79 6.55 -16.66 -1.15
N ALA A 80 6.60 -17.08 -2.42
CA ALA A 80 7.78 -17.71 -2.97
C ALA A 80 8.97 -16.73 -3.09
N ILE A 81 8.72 -15.50 -3.54
CA ILE A 81 9.76 -14.45 -3.59
C ILE A 81 10.34 -14.17 -2.19
N ILE A 82 9.48 -14.11 -1.17
CA ILE A 82 9.92 -13.87 0.21
C ILE A 82 10.77 -15.03 0.71
N ALA A 83 10.34 -16.27 0.47
CA ALA A 83 11.08 -17.46 0.86
C ALA A 83 12.49 -17.47 0.24
N ASP A 84 12.62 -17.15 -1.05
CA ASP A 84 13.93 -17.07 -1.71
C ASP A 84 14.79 -15.93 -1.18
N ARG A 85 14.18 -14.80 -0.80
CA ARG A 85 14.90 -13.70 -0.16
C ARG A 85 15.38 -14.08 1.23
N GLN A 86 14.57 -14.77 2.02
CA GLN A 86 14.95 -15.27 3.35
C GLN A 86 16.10 -16.27 3.25
N ARG A 87 16.05 -17.22 2.29
CA ARG A 87 17.16 -18.15 2.01
C ARG A 87 18.45 -17.41 1.69
N LYS A 88 18.42 -16.46 0.74
CA LYS A 88 19.61 -15.65 0.38
C LYS A 88 20.16 -14.80 1.52
N ILE A 89 19.31 -14.33 2.44
CA ILE A 89 19.74 -13.61 3.65
C ILE A 89 20.41 -14.57 4.61
N TYR A 90 19.81 -15.74 4.84
CA TYR A 90 20.34 -16.78 5.71
C TYR A 90 21.71 -17.28 5.23
N ASP A 91 21.86 -17.55 3.93
CA ASP A 91 23.14 -17.95 3.33
C ASP A 91 24.22 -16.87 3.52
N ARG A 92 23.85 -15.59 3.40
CA ARG A 92 24.79 -14.48 3.64
C ARG A 92 25.18 -14.34 5.10
N ILE A 93 24.26 -14.58 6.04
CA ILE A 93 24.55 -14.54 7.47
C ILE A 93 25.53 -15.67 7.81
N LEU A 94 25.31 -16.88 7.29
CA LEU A 94 26.22 -18.02 7.45
C LEU A 94 27.61 -17.77 6.87
N ALA A 95 27.72 -16.99 5.78
CA ALA A 95 29.00 -16.64 5.17
C ALA A 95 29.78 -15.53 5.90
N GLN A 96 29.23 -14.90 6.94
CA GLN A 96 29.93 -13.85 7.69
C GLN A 96 30.89 -14.43 8.74
N GLY A 97 31.98 -13.71 9.00
CA GLY A 97 32.95 -14.05 10.04
C GLY A 97 32.42 -13.82 11.47
N ILE A 98 33.09 -14.41 12.46
CA ILE A 98 32.73 -14.35 13.89
C ILE A 98 32.65 -12.91 14.42
N GLU A 99 33.46 -12.00 13.90
CA GLU A 99 33.44 -10.57 14.27
C GLU A 99 32.09 -9.90 14.00
N PHE A 100 31.38 -10.29 12.94
CA PHE A 100 30.04 -9.80 12.62
C PHE A 100 29.01 -10.21 13.68
N TYR A 101 29.14 -11.41 14.24
CA TYR A 101 28.26 -11.93 15.29
C TYR A 101 28.55 -11.32 16.66
N HIS A 102 29.78 -10.84 16.91
CA HIS A 102 30.08 -10.07 18.12
C HIS A 102 29.59 -8.62 18.04
N ALA A 103 29.58 -8.03 16.85
CA ALA A 103 29.09 -6.66 16.63
C ALA A 103 27.55 -6.57 16.54
N THR A 104 26.87 -7.66 16.16
CA THR A 104 25.42 -7.67 15.89
C THR A 104 24.68 -8.58 16.86
N SER A 105 23.71 -8.04 17.61
CA SER A 105 22.91 -8.85 18.52
C SER A 105 22.07 -9.89 17.77
N SER A 106 21.95 -11.10 18.32
CA SER A 106 21.10 -12.17 17.77
C SER A 106 19.65 -11.73 17.59
N SER A 107 19.15 -10.87 18.48
CA SER A 107 17.80 -10.28 18.39
C SER A 107 17.62 -9.38 17.16
N ASP A 108 18.66 -8.61 16.78
CA ASP A 108 18.63 -7.78 15.58
C ASP A 108 18.66 -8.63 14.30
N LEU A 109 19.42 -9.74 14.29
CA LEU A 109 19.43 -10.69 13.17
C LEU A 109 18.05 -11.35 12.96
N ILE A 110 17.41 -11.80 14.04
CA ILE A 110 16.05 -12.38 13.98
C ILE A 110 15.06 -11.34 13.47
N THR A 111 15.09 -10.12 14.03
CA THR A 111 14.22 -9.00 13.63
C THR A 111 14.40 -8.66 12.16
N ARG A 112 15.65 -8.64 11.65
CA ARG A 112 15.93 -8.39 10.24
C ARG A 112 15.43 -9.51 9.33
N MET A 113 15.40 -10.76 9.79
CA MET A 113 14.93 -11.90 8.99
C MET A 113 13.39 -11.98 8.94
N THR A 114 12.71 -11.63 10.03
CA THR A 114 11.24 -11.68 10.12
C THR A 114 10.59 -10.38 9.63
N ASN A 115 10.97 -9.22 10.16
CA ASN A 115 10.31 -7.95 9.84
C ASN A 115 10.61 -7.47 8.43
N ASN A 116 11.84 -7.59 7.94
CA ASN A 116 12.15 -7.13 6.57
C ASN A 116 11.51 -8.03 5.51
N ALA A 117 11.38 -9.33 5.78
CA ALA A 117 10.69 -10.27 4.90
C ALA A 117 9.19 -9.94 4.80
N GLN A 118 8.56 -9.62 5.93
CA GLN A 118 7.16 -9.24 5.97
C GLN A 118 6.91 -7.83 5.40
N ALA A 119 7.81 -6.87 5.65
CA ALA A 119 7.75 -5.57 4.99
C ALA A 119 7.91 -5.69 3.46
N ALA A 120 8.86 -6.53 3.01
CA ALA A 120 9.05 -6.81 1.58
C ALA A 120 7.79 -7.45 0.96
N ARG A 121 7.09 -8.33 1.68
CA ARG A 121 5.77 -8.85 1.27
C ARG A 121 4.78 -7.74 1.02
N SER A 122 4.58 -6.88 2.02
CA SER A 122 3.60 -5.79 1.94
C SER A 122 3.91 -4.83 0.80
N VAL A 123 5.19 -4.54 0.53
CA VAL A 123 5.60 -3.72 -0.61
C VAL A 123 5.33 -4.43 -1.94
N LEU A 124 5.61 -5.73 -2.05
CA LEU A 124 5.30 -6.50 -3.25
C LEU A 124 3.79 -6.55 -3.51
N ASP A 125 2.98 -6.78 -2.48
CA ASP A 125 1.53 -6.75 -2.59
C ASP A 125 1.03 -5.36 -3.01
N LEU A 126 1.56 -4.28 -2.42
CA LEU A 126 1.16 -2.93 -2.77
C LEU A 126 1.53 -2.55 -4.21
N VAL A 127 2.77 -2.83 -4.63
CA VAL A 127 3.30 -2.41 -5.93
C VAL A 127 2.81 -3.30 -7.06
N VAL A 128 2.86 -4.62 -6.89
CA VAL A 128 2.51 -5.56 -7.96
C VAL A 128 1.01 -5.77 -8.00
N THR A 129 0.36 -5.97 -6.86
CA THR A 129 -1.03 -6.41 -6.82
C THR A 129 -2.02 -5.28 -6.92
N SER A 130 -1.79 -4.19 -6.17
CA SER A 130 -2.70 -3.05 -6.17
C SER A 130 -2.34 -2.08 -7.28
N TYR A 131 -1.10 -1.57 -7.31
CA TYR A 131 -0.76 -0.50 -8.25
C TYR A 131 -0.90 -0.90 -9.73
N VAL A 132 -0.38 -2.06 -10.14
CA VAL A 132 -0.51 -2.54 -11.54
C VAL A 132 -1.96 -2.85 -11.88
N ARG A 133 -2.68 -3.56 -11.01
CA ARG A 133 -4.10 -3.89 -11.22
C ARG A 133 -4.94 -2.64 -11.35
N ASP A 134 -4.76 -1.68 -10.46
CA ASP A 134 -5.55 -0.45 -10.41
C ASP A 134 -5.26 0.40 -11.64
N LEU A 135 -4.00 0.49 -12.09
CA LEU A 135 -3.65 1.15 -13.34
C LEU A 135 -4.29 0.49 -14.57
N VAL A 136 -4.21 -0.84 -14.69
CA VAL A 136 -4.83 -1.57 -15.81
C VAL A 136 -6.36 -1.41 -15.78
N THR A 137 -6.97 -1.52 -14.60
CA THR A 137 -8.41 -1.34 -14.42
C THR A 137 -8.84 0.07 -14.75
N LEU A 138 -8.06 1.07 -14.33
CA LEU A 138 -8.29 2.48 -14.66
C LEU A 138 -8.24 2.69 -16.18
N ILE A 139 -7.24 2.14 -16.89
CA ILE A 139 -7.15 2.25 -18.35
C ILE A 139 -8.39 1.64 -19.01
N VAL A 140 -8.79 0.43 -18.61
CA VAL A 140 -9.98 -0.23 -19.16
C VAL A 140 -11.25 0.58 -18.90
N LEU A 141 -11.44 1.10 -17.68
CA LEU A 141 -12.58 1.94 -17.33
C LEU A 141 -12.62 3.24 -18.12
N VAL A 142 -11.47 3.89 -18.31
CA VAL A 142 -11.36 5.11 -19.13
C VAL A 142 -11.70 4.82 -20.59
N LEU A 143 -11.20 3.71 -21.15
CA LEU A 143 -11.55 3.29 -22.52
C LEU A 143 -13.05 3.04 -22.66
N VAL A 144 -13.65 2.29 -21.72
CA VAL A 144 -15.10 2.03 -21.70
C VAL A 144 -15.88 3.34 -21.59
N MET A 145 -15.44 4.27 -20.74
CA MET A 145 -16.08 5.58 -20.56
C MET A 145 -16.07 6.40 -21.86
N ILE A 146 -14.91 6.50 -22.52
CA ILE A 146 -14.75 7.23 -23.80
C ILE A 146 -15.63 6.61 -24.88
N TRP A 147 -15.68 5.27 -24.96
CA TRP A 147 -16.45 4.57 -25.97
C TRP A 147 -17.96 4.73 -25.75
N GLN A 148 -18.39 4.84 -24.50
CA GLN A 148 -19.79 4.94 -24.14
C GLN A 148 -20.35 6.35 -24.36
N GLN A 149 -19.62 7.38 -23.90
CA GLN A 149 -19.99 8.79 -24.03
C GLN A 149 -18.74 9.70 -24.08
N PRO A 150 -18.25 10.07 -25.29
CA PRO A 150 -17.02 10.84 -25.43
C PRO A 150 -17.16 12.28 -24.89
N ALA A 151 -18.34 12.88 -24.96
CA ALA A 151 -18.57 14.26 -24.50
C ALA A 151 -18.43 14.41 -22.97
N LEU A 152 -19.05 13.53 -22.18
CA LEU A 152 -18.90 13.53 -20.71
C LEU A 152 -17.48 13.13 -20.29
N SER A 153 -16.85 12.23 -21.04
CA SER A 153 -15.47 11.81 -20.80
C SER A 153 -14.49 12.98 -20.87
N LEU A 154 -14.66 13.87 -21.86
CA LEU A 154 -13.82 15.06 -22.02
C LEU A 154 -13.91 15.98 -20.79
N ILE A 155 -15.11 16.17 -20.25
CA ILE A 155 -15.34 16.98 -19.04
C ILE A 155 -14.62 16.35 -17.84
N CYS A 156 -14.74 15.04 -17.64
CA CYS A 156 -14.02 14.32 -16.59
C CYS A 156 -12.49 14.44 -16.74
N PHE A 157 -11.96 14.43 -17.97
CA PHE A 157 -10.53 14.63 -18.21
C PHE A 157 -10.02 16.03 -17.87
N VAL A 158 -10.89 17.04 -17.86
CA VAL A 158 -10.55 18.40 -17.42
C VAL A 158 -10.69 18.55 -15.90
N ILE A 159 -11.79 18.05 -15.32
CA ILE A 159 -12.06 18.17 -13.88
C ILE A 159 -11.16 17.24 -13.05
N GLY A 160 -10.87 16.05 -13.54
CA GLY A 160 -10.07 15.04 -12.85
C GLY A 160 -8.69 15.54 -12.42
N PRO A 161 -7.86 16.09 -13.32
CA PRO A 161 -6.56 16.67 -12.98
C PRO A 161 -6.65 17.80 -11.95
N VAL A 162 -7.68 18.65 -12.03
CA VAL A 162 -7.90 19.75 -11.07
C VAL A 162 -8.19 19.19 -9.67
N ALA A 163 -9.04 18.16 -9.58
CA ALA A 163 -9.32 17.47 -8.33
C ALA A 163 -8.07 16.78 -7.77
N ILE A 164 -7.31 16.07 -8.61
CA ILE A 164 -6.04 15.43 -8.22
C ILE A 164 -5.05 16.47 -7.71
N TYR A 165 -4.95 17.63 -8.36
CA TYR A 165 -4.08 18.71 -7.91
C TYR A 165 -4.49 19.25 -6.54
N GLY A 166 -5.79 19.48 -6.31
CA GLY A 166 -6.33 19.89 -5.01
C GLY A 166 -6.02 18.89 -3.90
N VAL A 167 -6.31 17.61 -4.13
CA VAL A 167 -6.01 16.52 -3.18
C VAL A 167 -4.51 16.41 -2.92
N ASN A 168 -3.67 16.49 -3.96
CA ASN A 168 -2.21 16.43 -3.80
C ASN A 168 -1.66 17.58 -2.95
N ARG A 169 -2.24 18.79 -3.04
CA ARG A 169 -1.84 19.93 -2.22
C ARG A 169 -2.16 19.68 -0.75
N ILE A 170 -3.36 19.17 -0.46
CA ILE A 170 -3.77 18.80 0.91
C ILE A 170 -2.87 17.68 1.44
N LEU A 171 -2.65 16.63 0.64
CA LEU A 171 -1.84 15.49 1.03
C LEU A 171 -0.39 15.88 1.32
N LYS A 172 0.19 16.82 0.56
CA LYS A 172 1.51 17.38 0.86
C LYS A 172 1.55 18.05 2.24
N ARG A 173 0.54 18.84 2.59
CA ARG A 173 0.45 19.48 3.92
C ARG A 173 0.33 18.43 5.03
N VAL A 174 -0.57 17.46 4.87
CA VAL A 174 -0.74 16.36 5.84
C VAL A 174 0.57 15.59 6.06
N ARG A 175 1.27 15.24 4.97
CA ARG A 175 2.57 14.56 5.06
C ARG A 175 3.65 15.39 5.75
N GLN A 176 3.65 16.70 5.54
CA GLN A 176 4.58 17.60 6.23
C GLN A 176 4.30 17.65 7.73
N ILE A 177 3.02 17.74 8.12
CA ILE A 177 2.58 17.71 9.52
C ILE A 177 3.01 16.41 10.19
N ALA A 178 2.67 15.25 9.62
CA ALA A 178 3.06 13.95 10.16
C ALA A 178 4.59 13.81 10.29
N LYS A 179 5.36 14.29 9.31
CA LYS A 179 6.83 14.28 9.38
C LYS A 179 7.37 15.14 10.52
N MET A 180 6.73 16.27 10.83
CA MET A 180 7.10 17.11 11.96
C MET A 180 6.77 16.44 13.30
N GLU A 181 5.60 15.80 13.40
CA GLU A 181 5.19 15.05 14.58
C GLU A 181 6.14 13.88 14.89
N PHE A 182 6.47 13.06 13.89
CA PHE A 182 7.44 11.98 14.04
C PHE A 182 8.83 12.48 14.47
N ARG A 183 9.25 13.67 14.02
CA ARG A 183 10.53 14.26 14.46
C ARG A 183 10.51 14.63 15.94
N SER A 184 9.43 15.24 16.42
CA SER A 184 9.29 15.62 17.83
C SER A 184 9.17 14.41 18.75
N LEU A 185 8.41 13.38 18.35
CA LEU A 185 8.40 12.09 19.06
C LEU A 185 9.79 11.44 19.07
N GLY A 186 10.52 11.51 17.96
CA GLY A 186 11.89 11.04 17.87
C GLY A 186 12.83 11.73 18.87
N GLN A 187 12.63 13.02 19.15
CA GLN A 187 13.41 13.72 20.18
C GLN A 187 13.12 13.22 21.60
N ILE A 188 11.86 12.93 21.94
CA ILE A 188 11.51 12.32 23.24
C ILE A 188 12.23 10.98 23.40
N VAL A 189 12.14 10.13 22.38
CA VAL A 189 12.81 8.81 22.39
C VAL A 189 14.33 8.99 22.52
N HIS A 190 14.92 9.94 21.80
CA HIS A 190 16.36 10.22 21.86
C HIS A 190 16.81 10.67 23.25
N VAL A 191 16.12 11.63 23.89
CA VAL A 191 16.46 12.09 25.26
C VAL A 191 16.29 10.95 26.26
N MET A 192 15.25 10.12 26.11
CA MET A 192 15.05 8.96 26.96
C MET A 192 16.19 7.95 26.80
N GLN A 193 16.64 7.69 25.57
CA GLN A 193 17.74 6.77 25.28
C GLN A 193 19.07 7.29 25.83
N GLU A 194 19.39 8.58 25.66
CA GLU A 194 20.57 9.22 26.28
C GLU A 194 20.53 9.10 27.82
N THR A 195 19.35 9.31 28.41
CA THR A 195 19.17 9.22 29.86
C THR A 195 19.33 7.79 30.36
N ALA A 196 18.78 6.79 29.66
CA ALA A 196 18.87 5.39 30.04
C ALA A 196 20.30 4.85 29.94
N VAL A 197 21.00 5.14 28.83
CA VAL A 197 22.39 4.71 28.62
C VAL A 197 23.34 5.47 29.54
N GLY A 198 23.13 6.77 29.71
CA GLY A 198 23.98 7.67 30.50
C GLY A 198 23.59 7.79 31.97
N VAL A 199 22.67 6.96 32.50
CA VAL A 199 22.07 7.17 33.83
C VAL A 199 23.10 7.30 34.95
N ARG A 200 24.20 6.54 34.86
CA ARG A 200 25.31 6.62 35.83
C ARG A 200 25.98 8.00 35.80
N VAL A 201 26.26 8.54 34.62
CA VAL A 201 26.84 9.89 34.44
C VAL A 201 25.87 10.95 34.94
N VAL A 202 24.58 10.84 34.60
CA VAL A 202 23.55 11.78 35.03
C VAL A 202 23.47 11.85 36.56
N LYS A 203 23.50 10.70 37.24
CA LYS A 203 23.48 10.61 38.71
C LYS A 203 24.79 11.10 39.34
N SER A 204 25.95 10.69 38.81
CA SER A 204 27.26 11.06 39.36
C SER A 204 27.57 12.55 39.27
N PHE A 205 27.12 13.23 38.21
CA PHE A 205 27.30 14.67 38.02
C PHE A 205 26.09 15.50 38.46
N ASN A 206 25.08 14.88 39.08
CA ASN A 206 23.86 15.53 39.55
C ASN A 206 23.12 16.34 38.44
N LEU A 207 23.12 15.81 37.21
CA LEU A 207 22.55 16.45 36.00
C LEU A 207 21.05 16.20 35.80
N GLU A 208 20.38 15.68 36.81
CA GLU A 208 18.97 15.27 36.75
C GLU A 208 18.04 16.42 36.37
N GLY A 209 18.30 17.62 36.92
CA GLY A 209 17.54 18.83 36.59
C GLY A 209 17.71 19.25 35.13
N ALA A 210 18.93 19.13 34.58
CA ALA A 210 19.21 19.46 33.18
C ALA A 210 18.50 18.48 32.23
N MET A 211 18.55 17.18 32.51
CA MET A 211 17.84 16.16 31.72
C MET A 211 16.32 16.31 31.83
N ARG A 212 15.78 16.61 33.02
CA ARG A 212 14.36 16.90 33.21
C ARG A 212 13.91 18.09 32.37
N LYS A 213 14.66 19.19 32.39
CA LYS A 213 14.36 20.37 31.57
C LYS A 213 14.34 20.02 30.08
N ARG A 214 15.33 19.25 29.60
CA ARG A 214 15.42 18.82 28.20
C ARG A 214 14.23 17.94 27.78
N MET A 215 13.80 17.02 28.64
CA MET A 215 12.61 16.20 28.42
C MET A 215 11.34 17.05 28.39
N TYR A 216 11.19 17.99 29.33
CA TYR A 216 10.02 18.87 29.38
C TYR A 216 9.91 19.75 28.13
N THR A 217 11.03 20.26 27.61
CA THR A 217 11.04 20.98 26.32
C THR A 217 10.60 20.07 25.17
N ALA A 218 11.12 18.84 25.09
CA ALA A 218 10.73 17.89 24.04
C ALA A 218 9.23 17.50 24.12
N VAL A 219 8.69 17.32 25.32
CA VAL A 219 7.27 17.05 25.55
C VAL A 219 6.40 18.25 25.19
N SER A 220 6.78 19.45 25.62
CA SER A 220 6.07 20.70 25.30
C SER A 220 6.06 21.00 23.81
N ASP A 221 7.14 20.67 23.09
CA ASP A 221 7.21 20.77 21.63
C ASP A 221 6.23 19.82 20.94
N VAL A 222 6.06 18.59 21.44
CA VAL A 222 5.05 17.65 20.94
C VAL A 222 3.64 18.15 21.25
N GLU A 223 3.40 18.59 22.48
CA GLU A 223 2.10 19.11 22.93
C GLU A 223 1.66 20.33 22.10
N SER A 224 2.55 21.30 21.92
CA SER A 224 2.27 22.51 21.12
C SER A 224 1.95 22.16 19.67
N ARG A 225 2.66 21.18 19.09
CA ARG A 225 2.42 20.74 17.71
C ARG A 225 1.12 19.95 17.59
N ALA A 226 0.82 19.05 18.52
CA ALA A 226 -0.43 18.32 18.54
C ALA A 226 -1.62 19.27 18.68
N ASN A 227 -1.51 20.28 19.56
CA ASN A 227 -2.55 21.28 19.75
C ASN A 227 -2.73 22.18 18.51
N ASN A 228 -1.65 22.53 17.81
CA ASN A 228 -1.72 23.23 16.52
C ASN A 228 -2.33 22.39 15.39
N ILE A 229 -2.32 21.06 15.49
CA ILE A 229 -3.01 20.17 14.54
C ILE A 229 -4.51 20.12 14.88
N ALA A 230 -4.85 20.02 16.17
CA ALA A 230 -6.24 20.01 16.63
C ALA A 230 -7.01 21.30 16.30
N THR A 231 -6.32 22.44 16.18
CA THR A 231 -6.95 23.71 15.73
C THR A 231 -7.12 23.85 14.22
N LEU A 232 -6.60 22.89 13.43
CA LEU A 232 -6.74 22.84 11.97
C LEU A 232 -7.83 21.87 11.50
N GLU A 233 -8.38 21.03 12.38
CA GLU A 233 -9.61 20.24 12.16
C GLU A 233 -10.87 21.09 12.42
#